data_AF-A0A7W4HQ08-F1
#
_entry.id   AF-A0A7W4HQ08-F1
#
_cell.length_a   1.000
_cell.length_b   1.000
_cell.length_c   1.000
_cell.angle_alpha   90.00
_cell.angle_beta   90.00
_cell.angle_gamma   90.00
#
_symmetry.space_group_name_H-M   'P 1'
#
loop_
_entity.id
_entity.type
_entity.pdbx_description
1 polymer ?
#
loop_
_entity_poly.entity_id
_entity_poly.type
_entity_poly.pdbx_seq_one_letter_code
_entity_poly.pdbx_strand_id
1 'polypeptide(L)'
;MNIQPDDNQSNNMATALAGAPNSPTQSKKQAATAAASTNVKKSEDGHVQLDDVKMAAITGLRPLVDKLVLPTEEKFDTYLLLIRTTDDETLIAPAHEIARQIEDPSRRAMALLDIIKEIDYLANKSSAQTNS
;
A
#
# COMPACT_ATOMS: atom_id res chain seq x y z
N MET A 1 -1.14 -7.73 -57.80
CA MET A 1 -2.48 -7.12 -57.92
C MET A 1 -3.11 -7.15 -56.54
N ASN A 2 -3.38 -5.96 -56.03
CA ASN A 2 -3.98 -5.65 -54.73
C ASN A 2 -5.43 -6.14 -54.70
N ILE A 3 -5.89 -6.82 -53.64
CA ILE A 3 -7.32 -6.86 -53.27
C ILE A 3 -7.52 -7.36 -51.83
N GLN A 4 -7.75 -6.40 -50.94
CA GLN A 4 -8.76 -6.41 -49.88
C GLN A 4 -9.66 -5.19 -50.11
N PRO A 5 -10.85 -5.03 -49.50
CA PRO A 5 -11.74 -5.94 -48.76
C PRO A 5 -13.18 -5.89 -49.36
N ASP A 6 -14.26 -6.45 -48.80
CA ASP A 6 -15.21 -5.77 -47.89
C ASP A 6 -16.44 -6.68 -47.65
N ASP A 7 -17.35 -6.23 -46.77
CA ASP A 7 -18.70 -6.74 -46.47
C ASP A 7 -18.83 -7.86 -45.42
N ASN A 8 -18.86 -7.46 -44.14
CA ASN A 8 -19.91 -7.97 -43.25
C ASN A 8 -20.47 -6.86 -42.35
N GLN A 9 -21.57 -6.27 -42.83
CA GLN A 9 -22.48 -5.44 -42.08
C GLN A 9 -23.37 -6.31 -41.17
N SER A 10 -23.48 -5.98 -39.88
CA SER A 10 -24.74 -5.43 -39.34
C SER A 10 -24.84 -5.48 -37.82
N ASN A 11 -25.23 -4.32 -37.31
CA ASN A 11 -26.18 -4.10 -36.22
C ASN A 11 -25.77 -4.40 -34.79
N ASN A 12 -25.49 -3.32 -34.06
CA ASN A 12 -26.23 -3.10 -32.81
C ASN A 12 -26.52 -1.61 -32.62
N MET A 13 -27.79 -1.23 -32.74
CA MET A 13 -28.33 0.07 -32.37
C MET A 13 -28.78 0.02 -30.91
N ALA A 14 -28.27 0.93 -30.08
CA ALA A 14 -28.86 1.27 -28.80
C ALA A 14 -28.76 2.78 -28.56
N THR A 15 -29.88 3.41 -28.89
CA THR A 15 -30.48 4.69 -28.50
C THR A 15 -29.97 5.44 -27.27
N ALA A 16 -29.91 6.77 -27.48
CA ALA A 16 -30.11 7.90 -26.56
C ALA A 16 -29.00 8.30 -25.58
N LEU A 17 -28.50 9.53 -25.78
CA LEU A 17 -28.37 10.55 -24.72
C LEU A 17 -28.38 11.95 -25.35
N ALA A 18 -29.30 12.76 -24.83
CA ALA A 18 -29.53 14.15 -25.16
C ALA A 18 -28.40 15.08 -24.65
N GLY A 19 -28.26 16.27 -25.24
CA GLY A 19 -27.61 17.40 -24.57
C GLY A 19 -26.90 18.38 -25.50
N ALA A 20 -27.47 19.57 -25.61
CA ALA A 20 -27.13 20.69 -26.48
C ALA A 20 -25.73 21.35 -26.21
N PRO A 21 -25.31 22.31 -27.06
CA PRO A 21 -23.93 22.77 -27.20
C PRO A 21 -23.61 24.09 -26.46
N ASN A 22 -22.34 24.51 -26.57
CA ASN A 22 -21.80 25.88 -26.43
C ASN A 22 -21.47 26.44 -25.02
N SER A 23 -20.18 26.77 -24.85
CA SER A 23 -19.65 27.83 -23.95
C SER A 23 -20.09 29.21 -24.47
N PRO A 24 -20.24 30.29 -23.64
CA PRO A 24 -19.06 31.01 -23.13
C PRO A 24 -19.21 31.80 -21.79
N THR A 25 -18.06 32.32 -21.35
CA THR A 25 -17.81 33.60 -20.64
C THR A 25 -17.95 33.74 -19.12
N GLN A 26 -16.90 34.40 -18.61
CA GLN A 26 -16.57 34.80 -17.25
C GLN A 26 -17.57 35.80 -16.65
N SER A 27 -17.70 35.78 -15.33
CA SER A 27 -18.05 36.97 -14.55
C SER A 27 -17.37 36.94 -13.18
N LYS A 28 -16.45 37.89 -13.02
CA LYS A 28 -15.66 38.20 -11.84
C LYS A 28 -16.57 38.89 -10.81
N LYS A 29 -16.61 38.40 -9.56
CA LYS A 29 -17.02 39.22 -8.41
C LYS A 29 -16.17 38.87 -7.19
N GLN A 30 -15.21 39.76 -6.92
CA GLN A 30 -14.48 39.87 -5.66
C GLN A 30 -15.45 40.31 -4.55
N ALA A 31 -15.30 39.76 -3.35
CA ALA A 31 -15.23 40.52 -2.09
C ALA A 31 -14.84 39.60 -0.93
N ALA A 32 -13.94 40.10 -0.11
CA ALA A 32 -13.23 39.43 0.97
C ALA A 32 -14.12 39.03 2.16
N THR A 33 -13.69 38.01 2.92
CA THR A 33 -13.89 37.97 4.37
C THR A 33 -12.65 37.36 5.02
N ALA A 34 -12.27 37.99 6.12
CA ALA A 34 -11.00 37.90 6.79
C ALA A 34 -10.82 36.64 7.66
N ALA A 35 -9.55 36.37 7.93
CA ALA A 35 -9.01 35.85 9.19
C ALA A 35 -9.54 34.50 9.69
N ALA A 36 -8.76 33.46 9.41
CA ALA A 36 -8.29 32.57 10.47
C ALA A 36 -6.91 32.03 10.08
N SER A 37 -5.86 32.75 10.47
CA SER A 37 -4.56 32.13 10.71
C SER A 37 -4.70 31.29 11.97
N THR A 38 -5.32 30.12 11.86
CA THR A 38 -5.13 29.07 12.85
C THR A 38 -3.75 28.54 12.59
N ASN A 39 -2.78 29.17 13.25
CA ASN A 39 -1.49 28.59 13.52
C ASN A 39 -1.75 27.33 14.36
N VAL A 40 -2.06 26.23 13.68
CA VAL A 40 -1.98 24.91 14.27
C VAL A 40 -0.51 24.71 14.59
N LYS A 41 -0.12 25.09 15.83
CA LYS A 41 0.89 24.32 16.55
C LYS A 41 0.38 22.89 16.50
N LYS A 42 0.82 22.17 15.46
CA LYS A 42 0.63 20.75 15.30
C LYS A 42 1.32 20.15 16.51
N SER A 43 0.54 19.85 17.53
CA SER A 43 1.01 19.24 18.75
C SER A 43 1.82 18.01 18.36
N GLU A 44 3.14 18.08 18.54
CA GLU A 44 4.05 16.94 18.40
C GLU A 44 3.64 15.78 19.34
N ASP A 45 2.77 16.06 20.32
CA ASP A 45 2.16 15.11 21.26
C ASP A 45 1.16 14.12 20.62
N GLY A 46 0.54 14.47 19.48
CA GLY A 46 -0.42 13.58 18.81
C GLY A 46 0.23 12.43 18.03
N HIS A 47 1.50 12.58 17.64
CA HIS A 47 2.24 11.53 16.91
C HIS A 47 2.67 10.40 17.85
N VAL A 48 3.10 10.76 19.06
CA VAL A 48 3.51 9.82 20.12
C VAL A 48 2.35 8.89 20.50
N GLN A 49 1.14 9.43 20.70
CA GLN A 49 -0.04 8.62 21.03
C GLN A 49 -0.41 7.59 19.94
N LEU A 50 -0.26 7.95 18.65
CA LEU A 50 -0.62 7.03 17.58
C LEU A 50 0.42 5.93 17.38
N ASP A 51 1.70 6.25 17.58
CA ASP A 51 2.78 5.27 17.60
C ASP A 51 2.63 4.29 18.77
N ASP A 52 2.24 4.77 19.97
CA ASP A 52 1.97 3.91 21.13
C ASP A 52 0.82 2.93 20.86
N VAL A 53 -0.28 3.43 20.26
CA VAL A 53 -1.42 2.59 19.88
C VAL A 53 -1.02 1.55 18.82
N LYS A 54 -0.20 1.95 17.84
CA LYS A 54 0.34 1.05 16.81
C LYS A 54 1.18 -0.07 17.45
N MET A 55 2.08 0.28 18.36
CA MET A 55 2.92 -0.70 19.07
C MET A 55 2.12 -1.64 19.96
N ALA A 56 1.08 -1.13 20.64
CA ALA A 56 0.17 -1.96 21.42
C ALA A 56 -0.61 -2.95 20.54
N ALA A 57 -1.11 -2.50 19.39
CA ALA A 57 -1.80 -3.36 18.43
C ALA A 57 -0.87 -4.45 17.87
N ILE A 58 0.38 -4.12 17.54
CA ILE A 58 1.36 -5.09 17.03
C ILE A 58 1.71 -6.12 18.10
N THR A 59 1.90 -5.69 19.35
CA THR A 59 2.18 -6.58 20.48
C THR A 59 1.06 -7.59 20.67
N GLY A 60 -0.20 -7.16 20.52
CA GLY A 60 -1.37 -8.04 20.54
C GLY A 60 -1.49 -8.94 19.29
N LEU A 61 -1.11 -8.45 18.12
CA LEU A 61 -1.24 -9.18 16.85
C LEU A 61 -0.25 -10.33 16.73
N ARG A 62 1.02 -10.14 17.14
CA ARG A 62 2.10 -11.14 17.03
C ARG A 62 1.71 -12.56 17.47
N PRO A 63 1.20 -12.80 18.70
CA PRO A 63 0.81 -14.15 19.13
C PRO A 63 -0.47 -14.67 18.46
N LEU A 64 -1.21 -13.80 17.78
CA LEU A 64 -2.42 -14.16 17.04
C LEU A 64 -2.11 -14.55 15.59
N VAL A 65 -1.05 -14.01 14.97
CA VAL A 65 -0.68 -14.34 13.57
C VAL A 65 -0.47 -15.83 13.37
N ASP A 66 0.15 -16.50 14.35
CA ASP A 66 0.34 -17.95 14.29
C ASP A 66 -0.99 -18.73 14.28
N LYS A 67 -2.02 -18.18 14.92
CA LYS A 67 -3.38 -18.75 15.03
C LYS A 67 -4.30 -18.35 13.86
N LEU A 68 -3.88 -17.40 13.02
CA LEU A 68 -4.64 -17.02 11.86
C LEU A 68 -4.67 -18.16 10.85
N VAL A 69 -5.87 -18.55 10.44
CA VAL A 69 -6.10 -19.51 9.36
C VAL A 69 -6.14 -18.71 8.05
N LEU A 70 -4.96 -18.32 7.58
CA LEU A 70 -4.78 -17.61 6.32
C LEU A 70 -4.04 -18.50 5.32
N PRO A 71 -4.25 -18.26 4.01
CA PRO A 71 -3.35 -18.78 2.98
C PRO A 71 -1.91 -18.41 3.28
N THR A 72 -0.97 -19.26 2.90
CA THR A 72 0.45 -19.07 3.14
C THR A 72 0.96 -17.73 2.59
N GLU A 73 0.43 -17.29 1.45
CA GLU A 73 0.75 -15.99 0.84
C GLU A 73 0.32 -14.81 1.71
N GLU A 74 -0.95 -14.77 2.14
CA GLU A 74 -1.47 -13.69 3.00
C GLU A 74 -0.82 -13.70 4.39
N LYS A 75 -0.51 -14.90 4.90
CA LYS A 75 0.22 -15.05 6.16
C LYS A 75 1.63 -14.48 6.04
N PHE A 76 2.33 -14.73 4.92
CA PHE A 76 3.62 -14.15 4.64
C PHE A 76 3.56 -12.61 4.58
N ASP A 77 2.58 -12.04 3.85
CA ASP A 77 2.39 -10.59 3.76
C ASP A 77 2.18 -9.95 5.12
N THR A 78 1.46 -10.64 6.01
CA THR A 78 1.26 -10.20 7.40
C THR A 78 2.58 -10.15 8.18
N TYR A 79 3.45 -11.18 8.06
CA TYR A 79 4.77 -11.13 8.69
C TYR A 79 5.65 -10.03 8.10
N LEU A 80 5.64 -9.84 6.77
CA LEU A 80 6.38 -8.78 6.10
C LEU A 80 5.98 -7.39 6.61
N LEU A 81 4.67 -7.16 6.77
CA LEU A 81 4.16 -5.93 7.35
C LEU A 81 4.67 -5.71 8.78
N LEU A 82 4.66 -6.75 9.61
CA LEU A 82 5.14 -6.67 10.98
C LEU A 82 6.64 -6.35 11.05
N ILE A 83 7.45 -7.01 10.23
CA ILE A 83 8.90 -6.75 10.10
C ILE A 83 9.13 -5.29 9.75
N ARG A 84 8.50 -4.78 8.68
CA ARG A 84 8.65 -3.38 8.22
C ARG A 84 8.17 -2.34 9.22
N THR A 85 7.20 -2.69 10.07
CA THR A 85 6.63 -1.75 11.05
C THR A 85 7.40 -1.73 12.35
N THR A 86 8.01 -2.86 12.74
CA THR A 86 8.70 -3.00 14.03
C THR A 86 10.22 -3.07 13.93
N ASP A 87 10.75 -3.19 12.71
CA ASP A 87 12.17 -3.44 12.44
C ASP A 87 12.70 -4.67 13.23
N ASP A 88 11.85 -5.67 13.47
CA ASP A 88 12.20 -6.80 14.32
C ASP A 88 12.76 -7.98 13.53
N GLU A 89 14.07 -8.18 13.67
CA GLU A 89 14.83 -9.28 13.06
C GLU A 89 14.34 -10.67 13.50
N THR A 90 13.72 -10.80 14.68
CA THR A 90 13.22 -12.09 15.19
C THR A 90 12.05 -12.62 14.36
N LEU A 91 11.35 -11.75 13.62
CA LEU A 91 10.25 -12.13 12.73
C LEU A 91 10.71 -12.60 11.35
N ILE A 92 11.99 -12.41 11.00
CA ILE A 92 12.54 -12.84 9.70
C ILE A 92 12.50 -14.37 9.55
N ALA A 93 12.91 -15.10 10.60
CA ALA A 93 12.92 -16.56 10.58
C ALA A 93 11.52 -17.18 10.35
N PRO A 94 10.47 -16.83 11.12
CA PRO A 94 9.12 -17.35 10.86
C PRO A 94 8.57 -16.88 9.51
N ALA A 95 8.84 -15.65 9.07
CA ALA A 95 8.43 -15.19 7.73
C ALA A 95 9.04 -16.05 6.61
N HIS A 96 10.32 -16.42 6.75
CA HIS A 96 11.01 -17.29 5.81
C HIS A 96 10.44 -18.70 5.75
N GLU A 97 10.05 -19.27 6.90
CA GLU A 97 9.39 -20.58 6.93
C GLU A 97 8.06 -20.56 6.17
N ILE A 98 7.26 -19.52 6.34
CA ILE A 98 6.00 -19.35 5.60
C ILE A 98 6.26 -19.12 4.12
N ALA A 99 7.21 -18.27 3.75
CA ALA A 99 7.57 -18.04 2.35
C ALA A 99 7.92 -19.35 1.61
N ARG A 100 8.64 -20.27 2.28
CA ARG A 100 8.99 -21.58 1.71
C ARG A 100 7.80 -22.49 1.47
N GLN A 101 6.72 -22.32 2.23
CA GLN A 101 5.49 -23.10 2.12
C GLN A 101 4.55 -22.58 1.01
N ILE A 102 4.87 -21.44 0.37
CA ILE A 102 4.10 -20.94 -0.76
C ILE A 102 4.17 -21.94 -1.92
N GLU A 103 3.01 -22.32 -2.44
CA GLU A 103 2.86 -23.33 -3.49
C GLU A 103 3.30 -22.80 -4.86
N ASP A 104 2.91 -21.56 -5.19
CA ASP A 104 3.28 -20.92 -6.45
C ASP A 104 4.77 -20.55 -6.45
N PRO A 105 5.57 -21.04 -7.42
CA PRO A 105 7.01 -20.82 -7.44
C PRO A 105 7.40 -19.37 -7.72
N SER A 106 6.61 -18.62 -8.48
CA SER A 106 6.86 -17.19 -8.77
C SER A 106 6.60 -16.37 -7.52
N ARG A 107 5.47 -16.62 -6.84
CA ARG A 107 5.14 -15.98 -5.56
C ARG A 107 6.18 -16.30 -4.49
N ARG A 108 6.60 -17.56 -4.40
CA ARG A 108 7.66 -17.99 -3.48
C ARG A 108 8.97 -17.28 -3.75
N ALA A 109 9.38 -17.16 -5.01
CA ALA A 109 10.60 -16.44 -5.37
C ALA A 109 10.52 -14.96 -4.97
N MET A 110 9.36 -14.31 -5.18
CA MET A 110 9.13 -12.93 -4.75
C MET A 110 9.19 -12.79 -3.22
N ALA A 111 8.55 -13.69 -2.49
CA ALA A 111 8.55 -13.68 -1.03
C ALA A 111 9.97 -13.84 -0.45
N LEU A 112 10.76 -14.77 -1.00
CA LEU A 112 12.15 -14.96 -0.61
C LEU A 112 13.02 -13.74 -0.94
N LEU A 113 12.79 -13.10 -2.09
CA LEU A 113 13.49 -11.88 -2.46
C LEU A 113 13.17 -10.74 -1.49
N ASP A 114 11.92 -10.59 -1.08
CA ASP A 114 11.53 -9.56 -0.13
C ASP A 114 12.14 -9.80 1.25
N ILE A 115 12.23 -11.05 1.72
CA ILE A 115 12.97 -11.38 2.95
C ILE A 115 14.43 -10.94 2.87
N ILE A 116 15.11 -11.21 1.75
CA ILE A 116 16.51 -10.80 1.57
C ILE A 116 16.64 -9.28 1.67
N LYS A 117 15.72 -8.53 1.02
CA LYS A 117 15.72 -7.06 1.10
C LYS A 117 15.50 -6.56 2.52
N GLU A 118 14.59 -7.17 3.29
CA GLU A 118 14.36 -6.78 4.67
C GLU A 118 15.60 -7.06 5.54
N ILE A 119 16.28 -8.19 5.34
CA ILE A 119 17.55 -8.50 6.05
C ILE A 119 18.61 -7.45 5.74
N ASP A 120 18.81 -7.11 4.46
CA ASP A 120 19.78 -6.09 4.06
C ASP A 120 19.45 -4.73 4.66
N TYR A 121 18.16 -4.36 4.68
CA TYR A 121 17.70 -3.11 5.29
C TYR A 121 17.99 -3.07 6.79
N LEU A 122 17.64 -4.14 7.53
CA LEU A 122 17.85 -4.23 8.97
C LEU A 122 19.35 -4.25 9.32
N ALA A 123 20.17 -5.01 8.59
CA ALA A 123 21.62 -5.05 8.79
C ALA A 123 22.28 -3.67 8.56
N ASN A 124 21.85 -2.94 7.53
CA ASN A 124 22.35 -1.60 7.23
C ASN A 124 21.88 -0.56 8.26
N LYS A 125 20.66 -0.71 8.79
CA LYS A 125 20.13 0.15 9.85
C LYS A 125 20.82 -0.10 11.20
N SER A 126 21.03 -1.35 11.56
CA SER A 126 21.72 -1.77 12.78
C SER A 126 23.16 -1.26 12.82
N SER A 127 23.89 -1.33 11.69
CA SER A 127 25.26 -0.80 11.59
C SER A 127 25.35 0.74 11.62
N ALA A 128 24.31 1.45 11.16
CA ALA A 128 24.23 2.90 11.33
C ALA A 128 24.00 3.32 12.79
N GLN A 129 23.27 2.52 13.56
CA GLN A 129 22.90 2.86 14.94
C GLN A 129 24.01 2.56 15.97
N THR A 130 24.95 1.68 15.67
CA THR A 130 26.09 1.36 16.57
C THR A 130 27.24 2.37 16.51
N ASN A 131 27.18 3.39 15.65
CA ASN A 131 28.23 4.39 15.45
C ASN A 131 27.90 5.79 16.03
N SER A 132 27.07 5.87 17.07
CA SER A 132 26.74 7.15 17.76
C SER A 132 27.07 7.11 19.25
#